data_AF-A0A6J2K7T3-F1
#
_entry.id   AF-A0A6J2K7T3-F1
#
_cell.length_a   1.000
_cell.length_b   1.000
_cell.length_c   1.000
_cell.angle_alpha   90.00
_cell.angle_beta   90.00
_cell.angle_gamma   90.00
#
_symmetry.space_group_name_H-M   'P 1'
#
loop_
_entity.id
_entity.type
_entity.pdbx_description
1 polymer ?
#
loop_
_entity_poly.entity_id
_entity_poly.type
_entity_poly.pdbx_seq_one_letter_code
_entity_poly.pdbx_strand_id
1 'polypeptide(L)'
;MFFTLNEIVQWIGLTVFEIWINLITLTIFSVLLALKIDGVLNSAWWTIFAPLFVSDAMNAYFCCIVCIRMNLENSYKASLYRASWSGIFLGLTFVFKFLLCRKLQGDSAIEYSEVFAPLFILLQLIAVRACQLHQ
;
A
#
# COMPACT_ATOMS: atom_id res chain seq x y z
N MET A 1 -13.46 -8.18 20.40
CA MET A 1 -13.88 -6.99 19.64
C MET A 1 -13.24 -7.10 18.26
N PHE A 2 -13.89 -7.82 17.34
CA PHE A 2 -13.44 -7.90 15.95
C PHE A 2 -14.02 -6.68 15.24
N PHE A 3 -13.17 -5.78 14.76
CA PHE A 3 -13.58 -4.69 13.88
C PHE A 3 -14.34 -5.27 12.68
N THR A 4 -15.54 -4.77 12.41
CA THR A 4 -16.31 -5.22 11.25
C THR A 4 -15.52 -4.89 9.99
N LEU A 5 -15.43 -5.82 9.04
CA LEU A 5 -14.69 -5.62 7.78
C LEU A 5 -15.13 -4.33 7.04
N ASN A 6 -16.41 -3.95 7.22
CA ASN A 6 -16.98 -2.70 6.73
C ASN A 6 -16.39 -1.44 7.37
N GLU A 7 -16.09 -1.46 8.67
CA GLU A 7 -15.44 -0.33 9.35
C GLU A 7 -14.00 -0.16 8.85
N ILE A 8 -13.25 -1.25 8.68
CA ILE A 8 -11.87 -1.19 8.16
C ILE A 8 -11.86 -0.65 6.72
N VAL A 9 -12.78 -1.13 5.87
CA VAL A 9 -12.97 -0.64 4.49
C VAL A 9 -13.37 0.83 4.47
N GLN A 10 -14.16 1.29 5.45
CA GLN A 10 -14.55 2.69 5.57
C GLN A 10 -13.41 3.58 6.06
N TRP A 11 -12.56 3.09 6.97
CA TRP A 11 -11.42 3.82 7.55
C TRP A 11 -10.25 3.93 6.58
N ILE A 12 -9.91 2.83 5.91
CA ILE A 12 -8.77 2.75 5.01
C ILE A 12 -9.16 3.29 3.62
N GLY A 13 -10.45 3.26 3.27
CA GLY A 13 -10.93 3.68 1.95
C GLY A 13 -10.60 2.69 0.83
N LEU A 14 -10.03 1.53 1.18
CA LEU A 14 -9.74 0.44 0.26
C LEU A 14 -10.94 -0.52 0.16
N THR A 15 -11.16 -1.01 -1.04
CA THR A 15 -12.18 -2.01 -1.35
C THR A 15 -11.75 -3.39 -0.83
N VAL A 16 -12.73 -4.26 -0.57
CA VAL A 16 -12.49 -5.67 -0.20
C VAL A 16 -11.63 -6.38 -1.25
N PHE A 17 -11.80 -6.02 -2.52
CA PHE A 17 -11.04 -6.58 -3.62
C PHE A 17 -9.54 -6.23 -3.55
N GLU A 18 -9.19 -4.97 -3.22
CA GLU A 18 -7.80 -4.55 -3.04
C GLU A 18 -7.14 -5.30 -1.88
N ILE A 19 -7.88 -5.58 -0.79
CA ILE A 19 -7.38 -6.38 0.34
C ILE A 19 -7.03 -7.80 -0.12
N TRP A 20 -7.92 -8.43 -0.91
CA TRP A 20 -7.68 -9.77 -1.46
C TRP A 20 -6.49 -9.82 -2.42
N ILE A 21 -6.34 -8.86 -3.32
CA ILE A 21 -5.19 -8.78 -4.22
C ILE A 21 -3.89 -8.64 -3.42
N ASN A 22 -3.87 -7.74 -2.43
CA ASN A 22 -2.68 -7.55 -1.60
C ASN A 22 -2.34 -8.82 -0.81
N LEU A 23 -3.34 -9.54 -0.30
CA LEU A 23 -3.14 -10.81 0.42
C LEU A 23 -2.50 -11.89 -0.48
N ILE A 24 -3.03 -12.08 -1.69
CA ILE A 24 -2.51 -13.04 -2.67
C ILE A 24 -1.07 -12.66 -3.04
N THR A 25 -0.83 -11.39 -3.35
CA THR A 25 0.48 -10.87 -3.71
C THR A 25 1.51 -11.03 -2.59
N LEU A 26 1.13 -10.75 -1.34
CA LEU A 26 2.00 -10.94 -0.18
C LEU A 26 2.37 -12.42 0.02
N THR A 27 1.42 -13.32 -0.23
CA THR A 27 1.67 -14.77 -0.16
C THR A 27 2.68 -15.19 -1.22
N ILE A 28 2.50 -14.74 -2.47
CA ILE A 28 3.44 -15.00 -3.57
C ILE A 28 4.82 -14.45 -3.21
N PHE A 29 4.91 -13.20 -2.75
CA PHE A 29 6.17 -12.60 -2.34
C PHE A 29 6.86 -13.36 -1.20
N SER A 30 6.12 -13.79 -0.19
CA SER A 30 6.66 -14.58 0.92
C SER A 30 7.30 -15.89 0.42
N VAL A 31 6.67 -16.56 -0.56
CA VAL A 31 7.22 -17.77 -1.18
C VAL A 31 8.48 -17.46 -1.98
N LEU A 32 8.47 -16.41 -2.83
CA LEU A 32 9.67 -16.01 -3.59
C LEU A 32 10.83 -15.60 -2.67
N LEU A 33 10.53 -14.91 -1.56
CA LEU A 33 11.53 -14.48 -0.59
C LEU A 33 12.14 -15.67 0.15
N ALA A 34 11.33 -16.66 0.55
CA ALA A 34 11.83 -17.90 1.14
C ALA A 34 12.76 -18.65 0.18
N LEU A 35 12.38 -18.78 -1.10
CA LEU A 35 13.20 -19.42 -2.14
C LEU A 35 14.52 -18.69 -2.42
N LYS A 36 14.55 -17.36 -2.28
CA LYS A 36 15.78 -16.54 -2.39
C LYS A 36 16.72 -16.77 -1.22
N ILE A 37 16.19 -16.88 0.01
CA ILE A 37 16.99 -17.12 1.22
C ILE A 37 17.61 -18.52 1.20
N ASP A 38 16.87 -19.50 0.69
CA ASP A 38 17.35 -20.88 0.52
C ASP A 38 18.44 -21.02 -0.57
N GLY A 39 18.70 -19.94 -1.33
CA GLY A 39 19.74 -19.91 -2.36
C GLY A 39 19.36 -20.60 -3.68
N VAL A 40 18.12 -21.08 -3.80
CA VAL A 40 17.59 -21.75 -5.01
C VAL A 40 17.43 -20.75 -6.17
N LEU A 41 17.09 -19.49 -5.87
CA LEU A 41 16.93 -18.43 -6.86
C LEU A 41 18.02 -17.36 -6.74
N ASN A 42 18.97 -17.36 -7.67
CA ASN A 42 19.97 -16.29 -7.83
C ASN A 42 19.43 -15.13 -8.71
N SER A 43 18.18 -14.72 -8.48
CA SER A 43 17.53 -13.65 -9.23
C SER A 43 17.73 -12.29 -8.56
N ALA A 44 17.71 -11.22 -9.36
CA ALA A 44 17.78 -9.86 -8.86
C ALA A 44 16.67 -9.58 -7.82
N TRP A 45 16.97 -8.75 -6.82
CA TRP A 45 15.98 -8.34 -5.80
C TRP A 45 14.72 -7.73 -6.43
N TRP A 46 14.88 -7.00 -7.54
CA TRP A 46 13.79 -6.48 -8.36
C TRP A 46 12.76 -7.51 -8.79
N THR A 47 13.19 -8.73 -9.16
CA THR A 47 12.28 -9.79 -9.63
C THR A 47 11.41 -10.31 -8.49
N ILE A 48 11.92 -10.32 -7.27
CA ILE A 48 11.18 -10.77 -6.08
C ILE A 48 10.15 -9.72 -5.68
N PHE A 49 10.49 -8.42 -5.78
CA PHE A 49 9.57 -7.33 -5.50
C PHE A 49 8.58 -7.04 -6.64
N ALA A 50 8.81 -7.55 -7.85
CA ALA A 50 7.92 -7.37 -9.00
C ALA A 50 6.43 -7.66 -8.72
N PRO A 51 6.03 -8.80 -8.12
CA PRO A 51 4.62 -9.05 -7.79
C PRO A 51 4.02 -7.97 -6.87
N LEU A 52 4.79 -7.45 -5.91
CA LEU A 52 4.34 -6.36 -5.04
C LEU A 52 4.07 -5.07 -5.81
N PHE A 53 4.90 -4.74 -6.79
CA PHE A 53 4.73 -3.55 -7.63
C PHE A 53 3.55 -3.69 -8.59
N VAL A 54 3.35 -4.86 -9.18
CA VAL A 54 2.20 -5.13 -10.07
C VAL A 54 0.89 -4.98 -9.30
N SER A 55 0.81 -5.52 -8.08
CA SER A 55 -0.35 -5.35 -7.22
C SER A 55 -0.62 -3.89 -6.86
N ASP A 56 0.43 -3.12 -6.61
CA ASP A 56 0.33 -1.69 -6.30
C ASP A 56 -0.22 -0.90 -7.50
N ALA A 57 0.29 -1.20 -8.70
CA ALA A 57 -0.20 -0.63 -9.95
C ALA A 57 -1.67 -0.98 -10.23
N MET A 58 -2.09 -2.22 -9.95
CA MET A 58 -3.51 -2.59 -10.06
C MET A 58 -4.38 -1.80 -9.07
N ASN A 59 -3.96 -1.66 -7.81
CA ASN A 59 -4.70 -0.86 -6.82
C ASN A 59 -4.78 0.63 -7.23
N ALA A 60 -3.66 1.20 -7.72
CA ALA A 60 -3.63 2.56 -8.24
C ALA A 60 -4.59 2.76 -9.43
N TYR A 61 -4.67 1.77 -10.34
CA TYR A 61 -5.60 1.79 -11.46
C TYR A 61 -7.07 1.80 -11.00
N PHE A 62 -7.44 0.97 -10.01
CA PHE A 62 -8.78 0.99 -9.43
C PHE A 62 -9.10 2.32 -8.76
N CYS A 63 -8.16 2.88 -7.99
CA CYS A 63 -8.32 4.19 -7.38
C CYS A 63 -8.56 5.27 -8.43
N CYS A 64 -7.81 5.28 -9.53
CA CYS A 64 -8.00 6.21 -10.65
C CYS A 64 -9.39 6.09 -11.29
N ILE A 65 -9.89 4.88 -11.52
CA ILE A 65 -11.24 4.69 -12.09
C ILE A 65 -12.30 5.26 -11.16
N VAL A 66 -12.20 4.99 -9.86
CA VAL A 66 -13.15 5.50 -8.86
C VAL A 66 -13.12 7.03 -8.80
N CYS A 67 -11.92 7.64 -8.86
CA CYS A 67 -11.76 9.09 -8.97
C CYS A 67 -12.51 9.67 -10.18
N ILE A 68 -12.32 9.07 -11.37
CA ILE A 68 -12.93 9.55 -12.62
C ILE A 68 -14.44 9.44 -12.55
N ARG A 69 -14.97 8.30 -12.08
CA ARG A 69 -16.42 8.09 -11.95
C ARG A 69 -17.06 9.10 -10.99
N MET A 70 -16.41 9.38 -9.85
CA MET A 70 -16.91 10.34 -8.87
C MET A 70 -16.87 11.79 -9.37
N ASN A 71 -15.88 12.15 -10.19
CA ASN A 71 -15.82 13.47 -10.80
C ASN A 71 -16.98 13.70 -11.79
N LEU A 72 -17.48 12.63 -12.43
CA LEU A 72 -18.61 12.69 -13.37
C LEU A 72 -19.97 12.85 -12.65
N GLU A 73 -20.10 12.36 -11.42
CA GLU A 73 -21.36 12.29 -10.66
C GLU A 73 -21.61 13.54 -9.78
N ASN A 74 -20.79 14.60 -9.92
CA ASN A 74 -20.91 15.93 -9.30
C ASN A 74 -20.99 15.96 -7.74
N SER A 75 -20.76 14.84 -7.07
CA SER A 75 -20.60 14.71 -5.61
C SER A 75 -19.14 14.93 -5.22
N TYR A 76 -18.64 16.15 -5.43
CA TYR A 76 -17.21 16.46 -5.52
C TYR A 76 -16.45 16.45 -4.17
N LYS A 77 -16.94 17.09 -3.10
CA LYS A 77 -16.06 17.45 -1.96
C LYS A 77 -15.67 16.29 -1.04
N ALA A 78 -16.64 15.51 -0.57
CA ALA A 78 -16.38 14.42 0.38
C ALA A 78 -15.66 13.24 -0.28
N SER A 79 -15.98 12.99 -1.55
CA SER A 79 -15.40 11.89 -2.32
C SER A 79 -13.97 12.16 -2.79
N LEU A 80 -13.65 13.39 -3.21
CA LEU A 80 -12.25 13.74 -3.51
C LEU A 80 -11.35 13.62 -2.29
N TYR A 81 -11.84 14.04 -1.12
CA TYR A 81 -11.08 13.93 0.12
C TYR A 81 -10.79 12.46 0.46
N ARG A 82 -11.76 11.56 0.23
CA ARG A 82 -11.55 10.11 0.41
C ARG A 82 -10.58 9.54 -0.62
N ALA A 83 -10.69 9.94 -1.88
CA ALA A 83 -9.85 9.42 -2.95
C ALA A 83 -8.40 9.91 -2.87
N SER A 84 -8.20 11.20 -2.56
CA SER A 84 -6.87 11.77 -2.28
C SER A 84 -6.22 11.10 -1.07
N TRP A 85 -6.99 10.81 -0.02
CA TRP A 85 -6.50 10.04 1.14
C TRP A 85 -6.01 8.64 0.76
N SER A 86 -6.81 7.91 -0.03
CA SER A 86 -6.42 6.58 -0.54
C SER A 86 -5.17 6.64 -1.43
N GLY A 87 -5.09 7.64 -2.30
CA GLY A 87 -3.92 7.86 -3.16
C GLY A 87 -2.63 8.17 -2.37
N ILE A 88 -2.73 8.98 -1.31
CA ILE A 88 -1.60 9.24 -0.39
C ILE A 88 -1.17 7.94 0.29
N PHE A 89 -2.11 7.14 0.77
CA PHE A 89 -1.82 5.86 1.43
C PHE A 89 -1.08 4.87 0.51
N LEU A 90 -1.58 4.72 -0.73
CA LEU A 90 -0.95 3.91 -1.76
C LEU A 90 0.45 4.44 -2.11
N GLY A 91 0.58 5.76 -2.30
CA GLY A 91 1.86 6.40 -2.60
C GLY A 91 2.92 6.19 -1.51
N LEU A 92 2.58 6.39 -0.24
CA LEU A 92 3.53 6.16 0.87
C LEU A 92 3.91 4.68 0.98
N THR A 93 2.97 3.77 0.75
CA THR A 93 3.23 2.33 0.74
C THR A 93 4.15 1.91 -0.41
N PHE A 94 3.97 2.51 -1.59
CA PHE A 94 4.84 2.30 -2.75
C PHE A 94 6.26 2.81 -2.46
N VAL A 95 6.39 4.03 -1.92
CA VAL A 95 7.67 4.63 -1.54
C VAL A 95 8.41 3.74 -0.55
N PHE A 96 7.73 3.24 0.49
CA PHE A 96 8.31 2.27 1.43
C PHE A 96 8.88 1.03 0.74
N LYS A 97 8.08 0.37 -0.12
CA LYS A 97 8.50 -0.84 -0.87
C LYS A 97 9.70 -0.54 -1.78
N PHE A 98 9.71 0.61 -2.43
CA PHE A 98 10.80 1.05 -3.31
C PHE A 98 12.10 1.31 -2.54
N LEU A 99 12.05 2.04 -1.42
CA LEU A 99 13.20 2.28 -0.55
C LEU A 99 13.76 0.96 -0.01
N LEU A 100 12.88 0.04 0.38
CA LEU A 100 13.26 -1.29 0.87
C LEU A 100 13.95 -2.11 -0.22
N CYS A 101 13.44 -2.09 -1.46
CA CYS A 101 14.09 -2.75 -2.60
C CYS A 101 15.49 -2.16 -2.89
N ARG A 102 15.65 -0.82 -2.84
CA ARG A 102 16.96 -0.18 -3.00
C ARG A 102 17.94 -0.57 -1.89
N LYS A 103 17.47 -0.61 -0.64
CA LYS A 103 18.30 -1.01 0.50
C LYS A 103 18.77 -2.46 0.37
N LEU A 104 17.89 -3.39 -0.01
CA LEU A 104 18.25 -4.80 -0.20
C LEU A 104 19.20 -5.04 -1.39
N GLN A 105 19.23 -4.12 -2.37
CA GLN A 105 20.14 -4.21 -3.51
C GLN A 105 21.59 -3.79 -3.19
N GLY A 106 21.86 -3.34 -1.96
CA GLY A 106 23.22 -3.02 -1.49
C GLY A 106 23.53 -1.53 -1.42
N ASP A 107 22.54 -0.65 -1.60
CA ASP A 107 22.70 0.78 -1.39
C ASP A 107 22.85 1.07 0.12
N SER A 108 24.10 1.08 0.57
CA SER A 108 24.46 1.16 1.98
C SER A 108 24.21 2.55 2.58
N ALA A 109 23.97 3.56 1.72
CA ALA A 109 23.80 4.95 2.12
C ALA A 109 22.46 5.26 2.82
N ILE A 110 21.44 4.42 2.64
CA ILE A 110 20.11 4.68 3.19
C ILE A 110 20.01 4.05 4.58
N GLU A 111 19.78 4.82 5.63
CA GLU A 111 19.61 4.27 6.98
C GLU A 111 18.27 3.53 7.09
N TYR A 112 18.19 2.49 7.94
CA TYR A 112 16.93 1.79 8.19
C TYR A 112 15.83 2.76 8.67
N SER A 113 16.23 3.83 9.37
CA SER A 113 15.34 4.91 9.80
C SER A 113 14.60 5.59 8.63
N GLU A 114 15.30 5.88 7.53
CA GLU A 114 14.73 6.51 6.34
C GLU A 114 13.79 5.58 5.59
N VAL A 115 14.11 4.28 5.55
CA VAL A 115 13.25 3.26 4.94
C VAL A 115 11.90 3.18 5.67
N PHE A 116 11.88 3.27 7.00
CA PHE A 116 10.64 3.16 7.79
C PHE A 116 9.87 4.48 7.94
N ALA A 117 10.46 5.64 7.61
CA ALA A 117 9.81 6.95 7.74
C ALA A 117 8.40 7.03 7.09
N PRO A 118 8.17 6.49 5.86
CA PRO A 118 6.83 6.54 5.25
C PRO A 118 5.79 5.74 6.04
N LEU A 119 6.19 4.64 6.68
CA LEU A 119 5.31 3.82 7.52
C LEU A 119 4.86 4.57 8.78
N PHE A 120 5.79 5.29 9.43
CA PHE A 120 5.46 6.09 10.62
C PHE A 120 4.48 7.23 10.30
N ILE A 121 4.70 7.93 9.19
CA ILE A 121 3.80 9.00 8.72
C ILE A 121 2.41 8.43 8.44
N LEU A 122 2.35 7.28 7.77
CA LEU A 122 1.10 6.59 7.44
C LEU A 122 0.35 6.15 8.71
N LEU A 123 1.06 5.66 9.73
CA LEU A 123 0.47 5.30 11.03
C LEU A 123 -0.13 6.52 11.75
N GLN A 124 0.58 7.65 11.75
CA GLN A 124 0.10 8.90 12.35
C GLN A 124 -1.14 9.44 11.63
N LEU A 125 -1.16 9.39 10.29
CA LEU A 125 -2.31 9.79 9.49
C LEU A 125 -3.56 8.97 9.82
N ILE A 126 -3.43 7.65 9.97
CA ILE A 126 -4.54 6.78 10.39
C ILE A 126 -5.02 7.14 11.80
N ALA A 127 -4.10 7.38 12.74
CA ALA A 127 -4.45 7.74 14.11
C ALA A 127 -5.25 9.06 14.19
N VAL A 128 -4.86 10.09 13.44
CA VAL A 128 -5.60 11.36 13.38
C VAL A 128 -7.02 11.15 12.81
N ARG A 129 -7.15 10.37 11.74
CA ARG A 129 -8.46 10.03 11.15
C ARG A 129 -9.35 9.25 12.11
N ALA A 130 -8.78 8.32 12.85
CA ALA A 130 -9.48 7.52 13.86
C ALA A 130 -10.13 8.41 14.93
N CYS A 131 -9.41 9.45 15.38
CA CYS A 131 -9.93 10.41 16.35
C CYS A 131 -11.04 11.29 15.78
N GLN A 132 -10.96 11.70 14.51
CA GLN A 132 -11.98 12.55 13.87
C GLN A 132 -13.29 11.83 13.56
N LEU A 133 -13.29 10.50 13.49
CA LEU A 133 -14.50 9.70 13.21
C LEU A 133 -15.35 9.42 14.46
N HIS A 134 -14.82 9.69 15.65
CA HIS A 134 -15.48 9.44 16.94
C HIS A 134 -16.16 10.69 17.54
N GLN A 135 -16.23 11.79 16.78
CA GLN A 135 -17.00 13.00 17.09
C GLN A 135 -18.20 13.12 16.16
#